data_AF-H1VYJ9-F1
#
_entry.id   AF-H1VYJ9-F1
#
_cell.length_a   1.000
_cell.length_b   1.000
_cell.length_c   1.000
_cell.angle_alpha   90.00
_cell.angle_beta   90.00
_cell.angle_gamma   90.00
#
_symmetry.space_group_name_H-M   'P 1'
#
loop_
_entity.id
_entity.type
_entity.pdbx_description
1 polymer ?
#
loop_
_entity_poly.entity_id
_entity_poly.type
_entity_poly.pdbx_seq_one_letter_code
_entity_poly.pdbx_strand_id
1 'polypeptide(L)'
;ILTWYSIISILFRCPANLDACDESSPRICKPYFQLKHAVTPHLEPYYHTYASPYVEKATPYYNVANERVFVPTKAYATKYAGPRLQQAQAYGQAQWDKNIHPKLAVYQKQAQDKYDQTVAPHVAKASTTLGPYYDIARTNALQTYHDILLPSYHFAHPYAAQGYAVASRFTTETAVPSAYWAWNKTYSFLDATVWPQFRVLYLENVEPQLARIGQRLGRFKNKTKGSFDNVSER
;
A
#
# COMPACT_ATOMS: atom_id res chain seq x y z
N ILE A 1 -25.34 8.99 6.29
CA ILE A 1 -25.55 9.14 7.76
C ILE A 1 -24.35 8.60 8.55
N LEU A 2 -23.89 7.37 8.30
CA LEU A 2 -22.72 6.79 9.02
C LEU A 2 -21.42 7.58 8.82
N THR A 3 -21.19 8.16 7.65
CA THR A 3 -20.03 9.03 7.35
C THR A 3 -20.01 10.31 8.18
N TRP A 4 -21.14 10.99 8.29
CA TRP A 4 -21.26 12.17 9.14
C TRP A 4 -21.13 11.82 10.62
N TYR A 5 -21.71 10.70 11.04
CA TYR A 5 -21.59 10.20 12.41
C TYR A 5 -20.14 9.86 12.77
N SER A 6 -19.37 9.26 11.86
CA SER A 6 -17.95 8.96 12.10
C SER A 6 -17.12 10.22 12.22
N ILE A 7 -17.29 11.18 11.30
CA ILE A 7 -16.57 12.47 11.33
C ILE A 7 -16.84 13.20 12.65
N ILE A 8 -18.11 13.34 13.04
CA ILE A 8 -18.50 14.04 14.27
C ILE A 8 -17.95 13.30 15.51
N SER A 9 -18.01 11.96 15.52
CA SER A 9 -17.50 11.17 16.64
C SER A 9 -15.98 11.29 16.79
N ILE A 10 -15.24 11.29 15.68
CA ILE A 10 -13.78 11.46 15.68
C ILE A 10 -13.38 12.84 16.21
N LEU A 11 -14.07 13.90 15.78
CA LEU A 11 -13.70 15.27 16.13
C LEU A 11 -14.11 15.68 17.56
N PHE A 12 -15.27 15.23 18.04
CA PHE A 12 -15.85 15.75 19.29
C PHE A 12 -15.92 14.74 20.44
N ARG A 13 -15.85 13.43 20.15
CA ARG A 13 -16.02 12.38 21.17
C ARG A 13 -14.76 11.55 21.40
N CYS A 14 -13.83 11.48 20.46
CA CYS A 14 -12.58 10.75 20.70
C CYS A 14 -11.64 11.53 21.63
N PRO A 15 -10.94 10.84 22.55
CA PRO A 15 -9.90 11.45 23.38
C PRO A 15 -8.66 11.78 22.54
N ALA A 16 -7.68 12.48 23.11
CA ALA A 16 -6.50 12.97 22.38
C ALA A 16 -5.53 11.85 21.93
N ASN A 17 -5.52 10.72 22.64
CA ASN A 17 -4.57 9.63 22.47
C ASN A 17 -5.24 8.25 22.61
N LEU A 18 -4.59 7.23 22.05
CA LEU A 18 -5.08 5.84 22.06
C LEU A 18 -5.25 5.31 23.49
N ASP A 19 -4.33 5.66 24.40
CA ASP A 19 -4.33 5.17 25.78
C ASP A 19 -5.47 5.74 26.64
N ALA A 20 -6.03 6.88 26.25
CA ALA A 20 -7.20 7.45 26.91
C ALA A 20 -8.53 6.93 26.33
N CYS A 21 -8.50 6.03 25.34
CA CYS A 21 -9.70 5.39 24.80
C CYS A 21 -10.23 4.30 25.75
N ASP A 22 -11.16 4.70 26.63
CA ASP A 22 -11.87 3.79 27.53
C ASP A 22 -13.15 3.19 26.90
N GLU A 23 -13.83 2.26 27.58
CA GLU A 23 -15.08 1.60 27.12
C GLU A 23 -16.23 2.57 26.83
N SER A 24 -16.18 3.77 27.42
CA SER A 24 -17.12 4.86 27.16
C SER A 24 -16.88 5.59 25.84
N SER A 25 -15.73 5.35 25.18
CA SER A 25 -15.36 6.00 23.93
C SER A 25 -16.05 5.34 22.73
N PRO A 26 -16.44 6.11 21.69
CA PRO A 26 -17.01 5.54 20.47
C PRO A 26 -16.10 4.47 19.86
N ARG A 27 -16.70 3.36 19.40
CA ARG A 27 -15.97 2.21 18.82
C ARG A 27 -15.08 2.57 17.62
N ILE A 28 -15.28 3.72 17.00
CA ILE A 28 -14.51 4.21 15.86
C ILE A 28 -13.19 4.90 16.25
N CYS A 29 -13.00 5.27 17.52
CA CYS A 29 -11.80 5.98 17.97
C CYS A 29 -10.54 5.10 17.91
N LYS A 30 -10.62 3.85 18.39
CA LYS A 30 -9.50 2.90 18.37
C LYS A 30 -8.96 2.63 16.95
N PRO A 31 -9.79 2.22 15.97
CA PRO A 31 -9.30 1.98 14.60
C PRO A 31 -8.84 3.28 13.93
N TYR A 32 -9.44 4.44 14.22
CA TYR A 32 -8.96 5.73 13.74
C TYR A 32 -7.52 6.01 14.20
N PHE A 33 -7.23 5.82 15.50
CA PHE A 33 -5.89 6.05 16.03
C PHE A 33 -4.87 5.05 15.50
N GLN A 34 -5.23 3.77 15.36
CA GLN A 34 -4.35 2.77 14.75
C GLN A 34 -4.00 3.13 13.30
N LEU A 35 -5.00 3.52 12.50
CA LEU A 35 -4.78 3.96 11.13
C LEU A 35 -3.94 5.24 11.08
N LYS A 36 -4.23 6.20 11.95
CA LYS A 36 -3.45 7.43 12.09
C LYS A 36 -1.98 7.09 12.36
N HIS A 37 -1.68 6.27 13.36
CA HIS A 37 -0.31 5.88 13.69
C HIS A 37 0.42 5.16 12.55
N ALA A 38 -0.28 4.33 11.77
CA ALA A 38 0.32 3.67 10.61
C ALA A 38 0.66 4.64 9.46
N VAL A 39 -0.17 5.67 9.26
CA VAL A 39 -0.02 6.61 8.13
C VAL A 39 0.83 7.83 8.48
N THR A 40 0.81 8.26 9.75
CA THR A 40 1.56 9.40 10.29
C THR A 40 3.03 9.46 9.84
N PRO A 41 3.86 8.39 9.93
CA PRO A 41 5.28 8.49 9.53
C PRO A 41 5.50 8.85 8.05
N HIS A 42 4.52 8.59 7.19
CA HIS A 42 4.58 8.96 5.77
C HIS A 42 4.08 10.39 5.49
N LEU A 43 3.21 10.93 6.35
CA LEU A 43 2.63 12.27 6.21
C LEU A 43 3.35 13.35 7.02
N GLU A 44 4.07 12.96 8.08
CA GLU A 44 4.85 13.83 8.95
C GLU A 44 5.76 14.82 8.19
N PRO A 45 6.58 14.40 7.20
CA PRO A 45 7.48 15.33 6.50
C PRO A 45 6.72 16.39 5.69
N TYR A 46 5.57 16.03 5.11
CA TYR A 46 4.71 16.96 4.37
C TYR A 46 3.99 17.91 5.31
N TYR A 47 3.55 17.43 6.47
CA TYR A 47 2.91 18.25 7.50
C TYR A 47 3.86 19.33 8.03
N HIS A 48 5.10 18.97 8.35
CA HIS A 48 6.09 19.94 8.83
C HIS A 48 6.43 21.01 7.80
N THR A 49 6.53 20.62 6.52
CA THR A 49 6.88 21.54 5.44
C THR A 49 5.77 22.55 5.14
N TYR A 50 4.50 22.12 5.14
CA TYR A 50 3.39 22.93 4.60
C TYR A 50 2.35 23.36 5.63
N ALA A 51 2.14 22.61 6.72
CA ALA A 51 1.04 22.85 7.66
C ALA A 51 1.51 23.43 9.01
N SER A 52 2.64 22.98 9.55
CA SER A 52 3.20 23.42 10.85
C SER A 52 3.20 24.94 11.05
N PRO A 53 3.73 25.77 10.12
CA PRO A 53 3.85 27.21 10.37
C PRO A 53 2.49 27.94 10.44
N TYR A 54 1.43 27.36 9.86
CA TYR A 54 0.07 27.90 9.98
C TYR A 54 -0.61 27.41 11.24
N VAL A 55 -0.40 26.15 11.60
CA VAL A 55 -0.96 25.55 12.83
C VAL A 55 -0.41 26.27 14.05
N GLU A 56 0.90 26.47 14.13
CA GLU A 56 1.56 27.16 15.27
C GLU A 56 1.03 28.59 15.49
N LYS A 57 0.70 29.31 14.41
CA LYS A 57 0.08 30.64 14.50
C LYS A 57 -1.35 30.59 15.03
N ALA A 58 -2.10 29.54 14.70
CA ALA A 58 -3.50 29.38 15.10
C ALA A 58 -3.66 28.75 16.51
N THR A 59 -2.70 27.94 16.95
CA THR A 59 -2.70 27.25 18.24
C THR A 59 -3.04 28.14 19.44
N PRO A 60 -2.44 29.34 19.64
CA PRO A 60 -2.75 30.15 20.82
C PRO A 60 -4.20 30.63 20.85
N TYR A 61 -4.77 30.99 19.70
CA TYR A 61 -6.18 31.41 19.61
C TYR A 61 -7.13 30.25 19.90
N TYR A 62 -6.79 29.05 19.41
CA TYR A 62 -7.55 27.84 19.71
C TYR A 62 -7.50 27.50 21.20
N ASN A 63 -6.33 27.58 21.83
CA ASN A 63 -6.16 27.27 23.25
C ASN A 63 -7.01 28.19 24.13
N VAL A 64 -7.02 29.50 23.83
CA VAL A 64 -7.87 30.46 24.56
C VAL A 64 -9.36 30.16 24.38
N ALA A 65 -9.80 29.85 23.15
CA ALA A 65 -11.18 29.46 22.90
C ALA A 65 -11.55 28.14 23.59
N ASN A 66 -10.62 27.19 23.64
CA ASN A 66 -10.81 25.91 24.32
C ASN A 66 -11.02 26.08 25.82
N GLU A 67 -10.15 26.83 26.48
CA GLU A 67 -10.24 27.06 27.93
C GLU A 67 -11.46 27.90 28.31
N ARG A 68 -11.77 28.95 27.55
CA ARG A 68 -12.83 29.89 27.90
C ARG A 68 -14.23 29.50 27.43
N VAL A 69 -14.33 28.73 26.34
CA VAL A 69 -15.62 28.44 25.70
C VAL A 69 -15.87 26.93 25.66
N PHE A 70 -15.00 26.14 25.03
CA PHE A 70 -15.32 24.73 24.76
C PHE A 70 -15.36 23.88 26.03
N VAL A 71 -14.36 23.99 26.91
CA VAL A 71 -14.30 23.24 28.17
C VAL A 71 -15.48 23.55 29.10
N PRO A 72 -15.78 24.81 29.46
CA PRO A 72 -16.89 25.11 30.37
C PRO A 72 -18.25 24.79 29.74
N THR A 73 -18.42 25.02 28.43
CA THR A 73 -19.67 24.66 27.74
C THR A 73 -19.89 23.16 27.74
N LYS A 74 -18.84 22.35 27.53
CA LYS A 74 -18.91 20.89 27.63
C LYS A 74 -19.27 20.44 29.05
N ALA A 75 -18.66 21.02 30.08
CA ALA A 75 -18.98 20.72 31.47
C ALA A 75 -20.43 21.08 31.83
N TYR A 76 -20.92 22.23 31.36
CA TYR A 76 -22.31 22.65 31.55
C TYR A 76 -23.28 21.72 30.80
N ALA A 77 -23.02 21.47 29.51
CA ALA A 77 -23.86 20.60 28.69
C ALA A 77 -23.93 19.17 29.26
N THR A 78 -22.81 18.60 29.71
CA THR A 78 -22.81 17.27 30.34
C THR A 78 -23.62 17.24 31.65
N LYS A 79 -23.52 18.28 32.49
CA LYS A 79 -24.26 18.37 33.76
C LYS A 79 -25.78 18.42 33.55
N TYR A 80 -26.27 19.22 32.60
CA TYR A 80 -27.71 19.44 32.41
C TYR A 80 -28.35 18.55 31.34
N ALA A 81 -27.64 18.27 30.25
CA ALA A 81 -28.15 17.43 29.16
C ALA A 81 -27.87 15.94 29.40
N GLY A 82 -26.85 15.57 30.19
CA GLY A 82 -26.54 14.19 30.54
C GLY A 82 -27.74 13.38 31.05
N PRO A 83 -28.42 13.80 32.14
CA PRO A 83 -29.55 13.05 32.68
C PRO A 83 -30.75 13.01 31.72
N ARG A 84 -31.01 14.09 30.98
CA ARG A 84 -32.07 14.11 29.96
C ARG A 84 -31.79 13.16 28.80
N LEU A 85 -30.53 13.04 28.39
CA LEU A 85 -30.11 12.11 27.35
C LEU A 85 -30.25 10.67 27.82
N GLN A 86 -29.89 10.37 29.07
CA GLN A 86 -30.10 9.04 29.67
C GLN A 86 -31.59 8.67 29.74
N GLN A 87 -32.46 9.62 30.14
CA GLN A 87 -33.91 9.40 30.13
C GLN A 87 -34.45 9.17 28.72
N ALA A 88 -34.02 9.98 27.74
CA ALA A 88 -34.41 9.81 26.34
C ALA A 88 -33.92 8.46 25.78
N GLN A 89 -32.71 8.03 26.16
CA GLN A 89 -32.16 6.74 25.79
C GLN A 89 -32.99 5.59 26.39
N ALA A 90 -33.29 5.64 27.70
CA ALA A 90 -34.09 4.62 28.37
C ALA A 90 -35.50 4.53 27.78
N TYR A 91 -36.15 5.68 27.53
CA TYR A 91 -37.45 5.73 26.88
C TYR A 91 -37.41 5.19 25.44
N GLY A 92 -36.38 5.58 24.68
CA GLY A 92 -36.17 5.10 23.31
C GLY A 92 -35.94 3.58 23.27
N GLN A 93 -35.16 3.04 24.19
CA GLN A 93 -34.94 1.59 24.33
C GLN A 93 -36.23 0.87 24.70
N ALA A 94 -36.98 1.36 25.71
CA ALA A 94 -38.25 0.76 26.08
C ALA A 94 -39.26 0.75 24.91
N GLN A 95 -39.30 1.83 24.12
CA GLN A 95 -40.17 1.92 22.96
C GLN A 95 -39.71 1.03 21.79
N TRP A 96 -38.39 0.87 21.63
CA TRP A 96 -37.81 -0.07 20.69
C TRP A 96 -38.20 -1.50 21.03
N ASP A 97 -38.01 -1.91 22.28
CA ASP A 97 -38.33 -3.26 22.75
C ASP A 97 -39.82 -3.55 22.65
N LYS A 98 -40.67 -2.54 22.92
CA LYS A 98 -42.13 -2.70 22.84
C LYS A 98 -42.64 -2.79 21.40
N ASN A 99 -42.12 -1.98 20.48
CA ASN A 99 -42.77 -1.79 19.17
C ASN A 99 -41.96 -2.32 17.99
N ILE A 100 -40.63 -2.24 18.06
CA ILE A 100 -39.76 -2.58 16.93
C ILE A 100 -39.25 -4.01 17.06
N HIS A 101 -38.77 -4.40 18.25
CA HIS A 101 -38.26 -5.74 18.50
C HIS A 101 -39.24 -6.86 18.12
N PRO A 102 -40.53 -6.86 18.54
CA PRO A 102 -41.45 -7.93 18.17
C PRO A 102 -41.74 -7.98 16.66
N LYS A 103 -41.84 -6.81 16.00
CA LYS A 103 -42.04 -6.75 14.55
C LYS A 103 -40.83 -7.30 13.80
N LEU A 104 -39.63 -6.94 14.25
CA LEU A 104 -38.38 -7.45 13.68
C LEU A 104 -38.28 -8.98 13.84
N ALA A 105 -38.65 -9.52 15.00
CA ALA A 105 -38.67 -10.96 15.24
C ALA A 105 -39.62 -11.69 14.29
N VAL A 106 -40.80 -11.12 14.01
CA VAL A 106 -41.74 -11.68 13.02
C VAL A 106 -41.13 -11.70 11.62
N TYR A 107 -40.54 -10.59 11.17
CA TYR A 107 -39.89 -10.54 9.85
C TYR A 107 -38.68 -11.46 9.77
N GLN A 108 -37.88 -11.55 10.82
CA GLN A 108 -36.74 -12.44 10.90
C GLN A 108 -37.20 -13.90 10.78
N LYS A 109 -38.27 -14.28 11.48
CA LYS A 109 -38.87 -15.60 11.36
C LYS A 109 -39.41 -15.86 9.95
N GLN A 110 -40.11 -14.92 9.35
CA GLN A 110 -40.60 -15.07 7.96
C GLN A 110 -39.45 -15.21 6.95
N ALA A 111 -38.38 -14.45 7.11
CA ALA A 111 -37.19 -14.56 6.28
C ALA A 111 -36.51 -15.93 6.46
N GLN A 112 -36.42 -16.41 7.69
CA GLN A 112 -35.91 -17.74 8.01
C GLN A 112 -36.80 -18.83 7.40
N ASP A 113 -38.12 -18.77 7.57
CA ASP A 113 -39.06 -19.74 7.00
C ASP A 113 -38.95 -19.78 5.46
N LYS A 114 -38.79 -18.61 4.83
CA LYS A 114 -38.57 -18.52 3.38
C LYS A 114 -37.22 -19.12 2.97
N TYR A 115 -36.16 -18.84 3.71
CA TYR A 115 -34.85 -19.44 3.48
C TYR A 115 -34.92 -20.96 3.61
N ASP A 116 -35.55 -21.47 4.66
CA ASP A 116 -35.70 -22.89 4.95
C ASP A 116 -36.52 -23.61 3.87
N GLN A 117 -37.54 -22.95 3.31
CA GLN A 117 -38.36 -23.52 2.24
C GLN A 117 -37.66 -23.51 0.88
N THR A 118 -36.91 -22.45 0.56
CA THR A 118 -36.41 -22.21 -0.81
C THR A 118 -34.93 -22.49 -0.97
N VAL A 119 -34.10 -21.99 -0.07
CA VAL A 119 -32.64 -22.03 -0.21
C VAL A 119 -32.05 -23.24 0.50
N ALA A 120 -32.51 -23.56 1.72
CA ALA A 120 -31.99 -24.67 2.50
C ALA A 120 -32.00 -26.02 1.75
N PRO A 121 -33.06 -26.44 1.01
CA PRO A 121 -33.01 -27.72 0.30
C PRO A 121 -31.98 -27.73 -0.84
N HIS A 122 -31.75 -26.58 -1.50
CA HIS A 122 -30.73 -26.48 -2.55
C HIS A 122 -29.32 -26.50 -1.96
N VAL A 123 -29.09 -25.81 -0.85
CA VAL A 123 -27.82 -25.84 -0.13
C VAL A 123 -27.55 -27.24 0.42
N ALA A 124 -28.55 -27.89 1.00
CA ALA A 124 -28.45 -29.28 1.46
C ALA A 124 -28.10 -30.20 0.30
N LYS A 125 -28.83 -30.14 -0.83
CA LYS A 125 -28.54 -30.94 -2.01
C LYS A 125 -27.14 -30.68 -2.58
N ALA A 126 -26.70 -29.43 -2.64
CA ALA A 126 -25.35 -29.08 -3.08
C ALA A 126 -24.31 -29.65 -2.12
N SER A 127 -24.50 -29.51 -0.81
CA SER A 127 -23.60 -30.03 0.21
C SER A 127 -23.53 -31.56 0.23
N THR A 128 -24.64 -32.27 0.03
CA THR A 128 -24.63 -33.74 -0.04
C THR A 128 -23.99 -34.25 -1.32
N THR A 129 -24.10 -33.47 -2.42
CA THR A 129 -23.51 -33.84 -3.71
C THR A 129 -22.00 -33.55 -3.75
N LEU A 130 -21.59 -32.38 -3.23
CA LEU A 130 -20.20 -31.91 -3.29
C LEU A 130 -19.38 -32.32 -2.06
N GLY A 131 -20.02 -32.56 -0.91
CA GLY A 131 -19.40 -33.01 0.33
C GLY A 131 -18.41 -34.16 0.15
N PRO A 132 -18.79 -35.30 -0.46
CA PRO A 132 -17.86 -36.41 -0.62
C PRO A 132 -16.66 -36.05 -1.50
N TYR A 133 -16.84 -35.24 -2.56
CA TYR A 133 -15.71 -34.80 -3.40
C TYR A 133 -14.76 -33.88 -2.64
N TYR A 134 -15.30 -32.96 -1.83
CA TYR A 134 -14.51 -32.10 -0.97
C TYR A 134 -13.73 -32.91 0.07
N ASP A 135 -14.39 -33.88 0.72
CA ASP A 135 -13.77 -34.72 1.74
C ASP A 135 -12.68 -35.62 1.16
N ILE A 136 -12.90 -36.18 -0.04
CA ILE A 136 -11.90 -36.95 -0.78
C ILE A 136 -10.71 -36.04 -1.14
N ALA A 137 -10.95 -34.87 -1.72
CA ALA A 137 -9.88 -33.94 -2.08
C ALA A 137 -9.07 -33.50 -0.86
N ARG A 138 -9.76 -33.17 0.25
CA ARG A 138 -9.14 -32.79 1.51
C ARG A 138 -8.30 -33.93 2.09
N THR A 139 -8.86 -35.14 2.15
CA THR A 139 -8.18 -36.31 2.72
C THR A 139 -6.97 -36.70 1.88
N ASN A 140 -7.11 -36.77 0.55
CA ASN A 140 -6.01 -37.07 -0.36
C ASN A 140 -4.91 -36.01 -0.30
N ALA A 141 -5.27 -34.73 -0.23
CA ALA A 141 -4.28 -33.65 -0.11
C ALA A 141 -3.52 -33.74 1.22
N LEU A 142 -4.23 -33.97 2.33
CA LEU A 142 -3.59 -34.15 3.65
C LEU A 142 -2.70 -35.40 3.68
N GLN A 143 -3.16 -36.51 3.11
CA GLN A 143 -2.40 -37.73 3.02
C GLN A 143 -1.15 -37.54 2.16
N THR A 144 -1.29 -36.99 0.95
CA THR A 144 -0.16 -36.69 0.06
C THR A 144 0.86 -35.76 0.71
N TYR A 145 0.37 -34.76 1.47
CA TYR A 145 1.25 -33.85 2.20
C TYR A 145 2.11 -34.59 3.23
N HIS A 146 1.49 -35.42 4.08
CA HIS A 146 2.20 -36.11 5.16
C HIS A 146 3.03 -37.31 4.67
N ASP A 147 2.55 -38.04 3.67
CA ASP A 147 3.17 -39.29 3.22
C ASP A 147 4.23 -39.06 2.14
N ILE A 148 4.08 -38.01 1.32
CA ILE A 148 4.93 -37.79 0.14
C ILE A 148 5.71 -36.48 0.27
N LEU A 149 5.02 -35.35 0.44
CA LEU A 149 5.68 -34.04 0.39
C LEU A 149 6.60 -33.80 1.60
N LEU A 150 6.12 -34.09 2.81
CA LEU A 150 6.89 -33.86 4.03
C LEU A 150 8.16 -34.74 4.10
N PRO A 151 8.10 -36.06 3.83
CA PRO A 151 9.30 -36.89 3.87
C PRO A 151 10.26 -36.58 2.72
N SER A 152 9.76 -36.30 1.52
CA SER A 152 10.61 -35.91 0.38
C SER A 152 11.31 -34.57 0.62
N TYR A 153 10.62 -33.61 1.25
CA TYR A 153 11.24 -32.37 1.70
C TYR A 153 12.33 -32.63 2.73
N HIS A 154 12.05 -33.41 3.78
CA HIS A 154 13.07 -33.75 4.77
C HIS A 154 14.27 -34.48 4.18
N PHE A 155 14.05 -35.33 3.17
CA PHE A 155 15.12 -36.01 2.45
C PHE A 155 15.92 -35.04 1.58
N ALA A 156 15.28 -34.19 0.78
CA ALA A 156 15.94 -33.30 -0.18
C ALA A 156 16.57 -32.06 0.48
N HIS A 157 15.99 -31.55 1.56
CA HIS A 157 16.41 -30.35 2.27
C HIS A 157 17.92 -30.32 2.61
N PRO A 158 18.51 -31.33 3.28
CA PRO A 158 19.93 -31.29 3.63
C PRO A 158 20.84 -31.25 2.39
N TYR A 159 20.49 -32.00 1.33
CA TYR A 159 21.27 -32.01 0.09
C TYR A 159 21.15 -30.69 -0.67
N ALA A 160 19.96 -30.09 -0.72
CA ALA A 160 19.75 -28.78 -1.33
C ALA A 160 20.51 -27.69 -0.56
N ALA A 161 20.48 -27.73 0.78
CA ALA A 161 21.22 -26.80 1.63
C ALA A 161 22.75 -26.95 1.43
N GLN A 162 23.25 -28.18 1.37
CA GLN A 162 24.66 -28.45 1.12
C GLN A 162 25.09 -28.01 -0.28
N GLY A 163 24.29 -28.33 -1.31
CA GLY A 163 24.54 -27.90 -2.69
C GLY A 163 24.57 -26.38 -2.81
N TYR A 164 23.63 -25.69 -2.17
CA TYR A 164 23.61 -24.22 -2.12
C TYR A 164 24.83 -23.66 -1.39
N ALA A 165 25.23 -24.23 -0.25
CA ALA A 165 26.41 -23.79 0.50
C ALA A 165 27.69 -23.95 -0.33
N VAL A 166 27.85 -25.07 -1.05
CA VAL A 166 29.01 -25.29 -1.92
C VAL A 166 28.99 -24.35 -3.12
N ALA A 167 27.85 -24.22 -3.80
CA ALA A 167 27.73 -23.36 -4.97
C ALA A 167 27.91 -21.87 -4.64
N SER A 168 27.30 -21.40 -3.55
CA SER A 168 27.47 -20.03 -3.06
C SER A 168 28.92 -19.75 -2.72
N ARG A 169 29.59 -20.65 -1.98
CA ARG A 169 31.01 -20.54 -1.66
C ARG A 169 31.89 -20.50 -2.90
N PHE A 170 31.69 -21.41 -3.86
CA PHE A 170 32.43 -21.40 -5.12
C PHE A 170 32.20 -20.08 -5.89
N THR A 171 30.96 -19.61 -5.91
CA THR A 171 30.60 -18.39 -6.64
C THR A 171 31.26 -17.17 -6.01
N THR A 172 31.23 -17.02 -4.69
CA THR A 172 31.78 -15.86 -3.97
C THR A 172 33.30 -15.91 -3.86
N GLU A 173 33.90 -17.08 -3.63
CA GLU A 173 35.35 -17.20 -3.43
C GLU A 173 36.12 -17.33 -4.74
N THR A 174 35.53 -17.94 -5.77
CA THR A 174 36.25 -18.27 -7.02
C THR A 174 35.65 -17.59 -8.24
N ALA A 175 34.38 -17.86 -8.56
CA ALA A 175 33.82 -17.47 -9.85
C ALA A 175 33.74 -15.95 -10.01
N VAL A 176 33.17 -15.24 -9.03
CA VAL A 176 33.03 -13.77 -9.07
C VAL A 176 34.39 -13.07 -9.06
N PRO A 177 35.34 -13.37 -8.14
CA PRO A 177 36.66 -12.74 -8.16
C PRO A 177 37.44 -13.02 -9.44
N SER A 178 37.38 -14.25 -9.96
CA SER A 178 38.09 -14.62 -11.19
C SER A 178 37.48 -13.93 -12.42
N ALA A 179 36.16 -13.86 -12.51
CA ALA A 179 35.47 -13.14 -13.58
C ALA A 179 35.80 -11.63 -13.52
N TYR A 180 35.78 -11.05 -12.32
CA TYR A 180 36.14 -9.64 -12.12
C TYR A 180 37.60 -9.38 -12.50
N TRP A 181 38.52 -10.25 -12.08
CA TRP A 181 39.93 -10.16 -12.46
C TRP A 181 40.13 -10.28 -13.97
N ALA A 182 39.51 -11.28 -14.62
CA ALA A 182 39.61 -11.51 -16.05
C ALA A 182 39.02 -10.35 -16.86
N TRP A 183 37.90 -9.80 -16.39
CA TRP A 183 37.27 -8.61 -16.98
C TRP A 183 38.18 -7.40 -16.89
N ASN A 184 38.71 -7.10 -15.70
CA ASN A 184 39.61 -5.96 -15.50
C ASN A 184 40.88 -6.10 -16.35
N LYS A 185 41.44 -7.31 -16.46
CA LYS A 185 42.61 -7.56 -17.32
C LYS A 185 42.29 -7.39 -18.80
N THR A 186 41.16 -7.92 -19.26
CA THR A 186 40.70 -7.76 -20.64
C THR A 186 40.46 -6.29 -20.95
N TYR A 187 39.76 -5.57 -20.08
CA TYR A 187 39.48 -4.15 -20.24
C TYR A 187 40.78 -3.34 -20.29
N SER A 188 41.70 -3.58 -19.36
CA SER A 188 43.01 -2.92 -19.36
C SER A 188 43.82 -3.22 -20.62
N PHE A 189 43.78 -4.45 -21.14
CA PHE A 189 44.45 -4.81 -22.39
C PHE A 189 43.81 -4.11 -23.60
N LEU A 190 42.47 -4.05 -23.66
CA LEU A 190 41.77 -3.35 -24.72
C LEU A 190 42.08 -1.86 -24.71
N ASP A 191 42.05 -1.21 -23.54
CA ASP A 191 42.32 0.23 -23.41
C ASP A 191 43.80 0.57 -23.69
N ALA A 192 44.74 -0.26 -23.24
CA ALA A 192 46.17 -0.01 -23.42
C ALA A 192 46.69 -0.38 -24.82
N THR A 193 46.16 -1.43 -25.44
CA THR A 193 46.73 -1.98 -26.69
C THR A 193 45.83 -1.72 -27.89
N VAL A 194 44.53 -2.01 -27.77
CA VAL A 194 43.62 -2.04 -28.92
C VAL A 194 43.04 -0.64 -29.19
N TRP A 195 42.62 0.07 -28.16
CA TRP A 195 42.00 1.38 -28.26
C TRP A 195 42.90 2.45 -28.90
N PRO A 196 44.23 2.51 -28.60
CA PRO A 196 45.11 3.47 -29.25
C PRO A 196 45.29 3.17 -30.75
N GLN A 197 45.45 1.90 -31.11
CA GLN A 197 45.57 1.48 -32.51
C GLN A 197 44.29 1.79 -33.29
N PHE A 198 43.13 1.51 -32.69
CA PHE A 198 41.85 1.83 -33.28
C PHE A 198 41.65 3.36 -33.43
N ARG A 199 42.07 4.15 -32.44
CA ARG A 199 42.03 5.61 -32.50
C ARG A 199 42.88 6.15 -33.65
N VAL A 200 44.09 5.62 -33.86
CA VAL A 200 44.94 6.03 -34.99
C VAL A 200 44.24 5.74 -36.32
N LEU A 201 43.74 4.52 -36.53
CA LEU A 201 43.01 4.17 -37.75
C LEU A 201 41.76 5.02 -37.97
N TYR A 202 41.05 5.37 -36.89
CA TYR A 202 39.87 6.23 -36.93
C TYR A 202 40.22 7.66 -37.33
N LEU A 203 41.26 8.26 -36.73
CA LEU A 203 41.73 9.61 -37.07
C LEU A 203 42.22 9.65 -38.54
N GLU A 204 42.94 8.62 -38.99
CA GLU A 204 43.49 8.58 -40.35
C GLU A 204 42.42 8.38 -41.44
N ASN A 205 41.40 7.55 -41.19
CA ASN A 205 40.45 7.17 -42.24
C ASN A 205 39.07 7.79 -42.09
N VAL A 206 38.57 7.90 -40.87
CA VAL A 206 37.16 8.22 -40.60
C VAL A 206 36.97 9.71 -40.34
N GLU A 207 37.83 10.33 -39.54
CA GLU A 207 37.78 11.78 -39.29
C GLU A 207 37.85 12.65 -40.56
N PRO A 208 38.75 12.41 -41.55
CA PRO A 208 38.76 13.21 -42.76
C PRO A 208 37.52 13.00 -43.64
N GLN A 209 36.93 11.79 -43.62
CA GLN A 209 35.68 11.53 -44.34
C GLN A 209 34.49 12.21 -43.67
N LEU A 210 34.40 12.16 -42.35
CA LEU A 210 33.41 12.90 -41.56
C LEU A 210 33.56 14.41 -41.76
N ALA A 211 34.78 14.93 -41.78
CA ALA A 211 35.04 16.34 -42.07
C ALA A 211 34.60 16.73 -43.48
N ARG A 212 34.86 15.90 -44.50
CA ARG A 212 34.38 16.12 -45.88
C ARG A 212 32.86 16.08 -45.99
N ILE A 213 32.20 15.12 -45.33
CA ILE A 213 30.74 15.04 -45.30
C ILE A 213 30.14 16.23 -44.54
N GLY A 214 30.73 16.61 -43.40
CA GLY A 214 30.35 17.79 -42.63
C GLY A 214 30.51 19.09 -43.41
N GLN A 215 31.61 19.25 -44.16
CA GLN A 215 31.80 20.39 -45.07
C GLN A 215 30.77 20.40 -46.20
N ARG A 216 30.42 19.24 -46.77
CA ARG A 216 29.37 19.15 -47.80
C ARG A 216 28.01 19.54 -47.21
N LEU A 217 27.62 18.99 -46.06
CA LEU A 217 26.38 19.34 -45.37
C LEU A 217 26.33 20.82 -44.95
N GLY A 218 27.44 21.39 -44.48
CA GLY A 218 27.56 22.81 -44.16
C GLY A 218 27.43 23.71 -45.39
N ARG A 219 28.01 23.31 -46.54
CA ARG A 219 27.81 24.00 -47.83
C ARG A 219 26.37 23.90 -48.32
N PHE A 220 25.71 22.76 -48.14
CA PHE A 220 24.28 22.63 -48.44
C PHE A 220 23.43 23.54 -47.56
N LYS A 221 23.69 23.57 -46.24
CA LYS A 221 23.00 24.48 -45.31
C LYS A 221 23.17 25.95 -45.70
N ASN A 222 24.38 26.37 -46.09
CA ASN A 222 24.65 27.75 -46.52
C ASN A 222 24.05 28.07 -47.90
N LYS A 223 24.02 27.10 -48.82
CA LYS A 223 23.40 27.25 -50.15
C LYS A 223 21.87 27.32 -50.06
N THR A 224 21.27 26.53 -49.18
CA THR A 224 19.84 26.64 -48.85
C THR A 224 19.55 28.01 -48.22
N LYS A 225 20.34 28.46 -47.24
CA LYS A 225 20.16 29.79 -46.62
C LYS A 225 20.29 30.94 -47.62
N GLY A 226 21.33 30.96 -48.46
CA GLY A 226 21.49 31.96 -49.52
C GLY A 226 20.44 31.88 -50.64
N SER A 227 19.84 30.71 -50.88
CA SER A 227 18.70 30.58 -51.78
C SER A 227 17.40 31.09 -51.16
N PHE A 228 17.24 31.03 -49.83
CA PHE A 228 16.12 31.65 -49.12
C PHE A 228 16.26 33.18 -49.08
N ASP A 229 17.48 33.69 -48.86
CA ASP A 229 17.75 35.14 -48.85
C ASP A 229 17.55 35.76 -50.26
N ASN A 230 18.02 35.08 -51.33
CA ASN A 230 17.80 35.54 -52.72
C ASN A 230 16.34 35.43 -53.22
N VAL A 231 15.50 34.62 -52.57
CA VAL A 231 14.05 34.56 -52.85
C VAL A 231 13.29 35.63 -52.05
N SER A 232 13.87 36.14 -50.98
CA SER A 232 13.28 37.23 -50.18
C SER A 232 13.61 38.64 -50.70
N GLU A 233 14.58 38.78 -51.61
CA GLU A 233 15.00 40.06 -52.21
C GLU A 233 14.43 40.31 -53.63
N ARG A 234 13.44 39.51 -54.06
CA ARG A 234 12.75 39.67 -55.35
C ARG A 234 11.26 39.96 -55.18
#